data_AF-A0A6B2V8U8-F1
#
_entry.id   AF-A0A6B2V8U8-F1
#
_cell.length_a   1.000
_cell.length_b   1.000
_cell.length_c   1.000
_cell.angle_alpha   90.00
_cell.angle_beta   90.00
_cell.angle_gamma   90.00
#
_symmetry.space_group_name_H-M   'P 1'
#
loop_
_entity.id
_entity.type
_entity.pdbx_description
1 polymer ?
#
loop_
_entity_poly.entity_id
_entity_poly.type
_entity_poly.pdbx_seq_one_letter_code
_entity_poly.pdbx_strand_id
1 'polypeptide(L)'
;MTAGRRLCPLCREQLSLDLRRLPALYEACGRLLGGGFRDATRPKTSGGPPHGVPFNTLAADVRADILGVLGSWAGAVVGERGGPAPCRAVPQLSVFLGRHLDWIAAHDAAGECSGELARLVGRARRVVDPDVRHRVTIGGCVEPG
;
A
#
# COMPACT_ATOMS: atom_id res chain seq x y z
N MET A 1 -26.91 17.21 -9.99
CA MET A 1 -25.51 17.67 -9.93
C MET A 1 -24.62 16.45 -10.05
N THR A 2 -24.25 16.08 -11.27
CA THR A 2 -23.36 14.95 -11.56
C THR A 2 -21.96 15.39 -11.13
N ALA A 3 -21.48 14.90 -9.98
CA ALA A 3 -20.08 15.11 -9.61
C ALA A 3 -19.22 14.46 -10.71
N GLY A 4 -18.55 15.30 -11.50
CA GLY A 4 -17.56 14.85 -12.48
C GLY A 4 -16.46 14.09 -11.74
N ARG A 5 -16.04 12.95 -12.27
CA ARG A 5 -14.86 12.26 -11.72
C ARG A 5 -13.65 13.18 -11.91
N ARG A 6 -12.94 13.45 -10.82
CA ARG A 6 -11.68 14.23 -10.78
C ARG A 6 -10.49 13.41 -11.29
N LEU A 7 -10.62 12.08 -11.31
CA LEU A 7 -9.66 11.17 -11.93
C LEU A 7 -10.11 10.74 -13.33
N CYS A 8 -9.14 10.70 -14.25
CA CYS A 8 -9.33 10.07 -15.55
C CYS A 8 -9.57 8.54 -15.38
N PRO A 9 -10.17 7.86 -16.39
CA PRO A 9 -10.46 6.44 -16.32
C PRO A 9 -9.22 5.57 -16.02
N LEU A 10 -8.06 5.92 -16.59
CA LEU A 10 -6.80 5.20 -16.38
C LEU A 10 -6.30 5.31 -14.94
N CYS A 11 -6.28 6.51 -14.35
CA CYS A 11 -5.87 6.72 -12.96
C CYS A 11 -6.81 6.00 -11.98
N ARG A 12 -8.11 5.99 -12.26
CA ARG A 12 -9.09 5.22 -11.48
C ARG A 12 -8.82 3.72 -11.54
N GLU A 13 -8.55 3.18 -12.73
CA GLU A 13 -8.25 1.76 -12.90
C GLU A 13 -6.93 1.38 -12.22
N GLN A 14 -5.91 2.23 -12.35
CA GLN A 14 -4.63 2.06 -11.67
C GLN A 14 -4.80 2.06 -10.15
N LEU A 15 -5.58 3.00 -9.59
CA LEU A 15 -5.92 3.05 -8.17
C LEU A 15 -6.61 1.75 -7.71
N SER A 16 -7.55 1.22 -8.49
CA SER A 16 -8.19 -0.07 -8.20
C SER A 16 -7.19 -1.23 -8.19
N LEU A 17 -6.26 -1.26 -9.15
CA LEU A 17 -5.20 -2.26 -9.22
C LEU A 17 -4.25 -2.17 -8.02
N ASP A 18 -3.88 -0.96 -7.61
CA ASP A 18 -2.98 -0.74 -6.48
C ASP A 18 -3.62 -1.17 -5.16
N LEU A 19 -4.89 -0.84 -4.94
CA LEU A 19 -5.67 -1.33 -3.79
C LEU A 19 -5.73 -2.87 -3.75
N ARG A 20 -5.88 -3.54 -4.90
CA ARG A 20 -5.86 -5.01 -4.97
C ARG A 20 -4.48 -5.62 -4.68
N ARG A 21 -3.40 -4.92 -5.00
CA ARG A 21 -2.01 -5.40 -4.85
C ARG A 21 -1.43 -5.17 -3.47
N LEU A 22 -1.83 -4.09 -2.80
CA LEU A 22 -1.28 -3.66 -1.51
C LEU A 22 -1.29 -4.75 -0.41
N PRO A 23 -2.37 -5.54 -0.22
CA PRO A 23 -2.37 -6.59 0.79
C PRO A 23 -1.23 -7.61 0.60
N ALA A 24 -1.00 -8.07 -0.63
CA ALA A 24 0.06 -9.03 -0.92
C ALA A 24 1.46 -8.45 -0.70
N LEU A 25 1.67 -7.18 -1.07
CA LEU A 25 2.93 -6.46 -0.85
C LEU A 25 3.19 -6.21 0.65
N TYR A 26 2.15 -5.88 1.42
CA TYR A 26 2.23 -5.70 2.86
C TYR A 26 2.65 -7.00 3.58
N GLU A 27 2.06 -8.13 3.19
CA GLU A 27 2.43 -9.44 3.72
C GLU A 27 3.85 -9.84 3.31
N ALA A 28 4.25 -9.54 2.07
CA ALA A 28 5.61 -9.78 1.60
C ALA A 28 6.65 -8.98 2.39
N CYS A 29 6.38 -7.70 2.68
CA CYS A 29 7.21 -6.91 3.59
C CYS A 29 7.23 -7.53 5.00
N GLY A 30 6.10 -8.04 5.49
CA GLY A 30 6.01 -8.73 6.78
C GLY A 30 6.94 -9.95 6.89
N ARG A 31 7.03 -10.75 5.81
CA ARG A 31 7.95 -11.91 5.75
C ARG A 31 9.42 -11.51 5.83
N LEU A 32 9.78 -10.33 5.33
CA LEU A 32 11.15 -9.81 5.41
C LEU A 32 11.53 -9.38 6.84
N LEU A 33 10.55 -8.97 7.65
CA LEU A 33 10.78 -8.62 9.06
C LEU A 33 11.10 -9.84 9.91
N GLY A 34 10.50 -10.98 9.59
CA GLY A 34 10.68 -12.25 10.31
C GLY A 34 11.95 -13.01 9.96
N GLY A 35 12.90 -12.42 9.22
CA GLY A 35 14.13 -13.11 8.81
C GLY A 35 13.84 -14.24 7.81
N GLY A 36 13.07 -13.95 6.75
CA GLY A 36 12.89 -14.76 5.54
C GLY A 36 13.22 -16.26 5.61
N PHE A 37 12.32 -17.09 6.17
CA PHE A 37 12.07 -18.50 5.83
C PHE A 37 13.26 -19.52 5.74
N ARG A 38 14.54 -19.18 5.97
CA ARG A 38 15.69 -20.07 5.70
C ARG A 38 16.90 -19.80 6.62
N ASP A 39 16.85 -20.30 7.87
CA ASP A 39 18.06 -20.81 8.57
C ASP A 39 17.84 -22.26 9.04
N ALA A 40 16.94 -23.01 8.38
CA ALA A 40 16.63 -24.40 8.75
C ALA A 40 17.50 -25.46 8.04
N THR A 41 18.56 -25.06 7.33
CA THR A 41 19.45 -26.01 6.62
C THR A 41 20.93 -25.67 6.75
N ARG A 42 21.36 -25.16 7.91
CA ARG A 42 22.78 -25.10 8.24
C ARG A 42 23.04 -25.83 9.55
N PRO A 43 23.78 -26.96 9.57
CA PRO A 43 24.31 -27.48 10.81
C PRO A 43 25.28 -26.43 11.36
N LYS A 44 24.89 -25.84 12.50
CA LYS A 44 25.56 -24.72 13.16
C LYS A 44 26.61 -25.28 14.11
N THR A 45 27.85 -25.40 13.63
CA THR A 45 29.01 -25.60 14.49
C THR A 45 29.66 -24.25 14.77
N SER A 46 30.09 -24.09 16.01
CA SER A 46 30.87 -22.99 16.61
C SER A 46 30.06 -21.85 17.23
N GLY A 47 30.30 -21.69 18.54
CA GLY A 47 29.63 -20.75 19.43
C GLY A 47 30.16 -19.33 19.28
N GLY A 48 29.21 -18.40 19.22
CA GLY A 48 29.37 -16.97 19.38
C GLY A 48 28.01 -16.38 19.80
N PRO A 49 27.97 -15.19 20.42
CA PRO A 49 26.71 -14.62 20.91
C PRO A 49 25.70 -14.50 19.77
N PRO A 50 24.41 -14.83 19.99
CA PRO A 50 23.40 -14.80 18.94
C PRO A 50 23.16 -13.35 18.52
N HIS A 51 23.81 -12.93 17.45
CA HIS A 51 23.42 -11.73 16.72
C HIS A 51 22.13 -12.08 15.98
N GLY A 52 21.01 -11.66 16.56
CA GLY A 52 19.68 -11.81 15.98
C GLY A 52 19.67 -11.25 14.56
N VAL A 53 18.95 -11.94 13.66
CA VAL A 53 18.80 -11.53 12.26
C VAL A 53 18.47 -10.03 12.16
N PRO A 54 19.10 -9.27 11.25
CA PRO A 54 18.89 -7.84 11.19
C PRO A 54 17.42 -7.54 10.85
N PHE A 55 16.76 -6.80 11.72
CA PHE A 55 15.40 -6.31 11.50
C PHE A 55 15.38 -5.37 10.29
N ASN A 56 14.53 -5.67 9.30
CA ASN A 56 14.44 -4.86 8.08
C ASN A 56 13.60 -3.60 8.35
N THR A 57 14.25 -2.52 8.78
CA THR A 57 13.60 -1.24 9.08
C THR A 57 12.83 -0.67 7.90
N LEU A 58 13.37 -0.77 6.67
CA LEU A 58 12.68 -0.32 5.45
C LEU A 58 11.35 -1.04 5.22
N ALA A 59 11.30 -2.36 5.47
CA ALA A 59 10.07 -3.12 5.40
C ALA A 59 9.07 -2.74 6.50
N ALA A 60 9.55 -2.36 7.69
CA ALA A 60 8.70 -1.92 8.78
C ALA A 60 8.08 -0.55 8.48
N ASP A 61 8.90 0.40 8.00
CA ASP A 61 8.48 1.75 7.65
C ASP A 61 7.44 1.75 6.53
N VAL A 62 7.71 1.00 5.44
CA VAL A 62 6.75 0.88 4.34
C VAL A 62 5.42 0.27 4.80
N ARG A 63 5.43 -0.70 5.71
CA ARG A 63 4.20 -1.28 6.28
C ARG A 63 3.43 -0.26 7.11
N ALA A 64 4.12 0.50 7.95
CA ALA A 64 3.52 1.55 8.76
C ALA A 64 2.87 2.63 7.87
N ASP A 65 3.57 3.06 6.82
CA ASP A 65 3.06 4.02 5.84
C ASP A 65 1.82 3.51 5.11
N ILE A 66 1.83 2.24 4.62
CA ILE A 66 0.67 1.63 3.96
C ILE A 66 -0.55 1.65 4.89
N LEU A 67 -0.36 1.22 6.15
CA LEU A 67 -1.45 1.19 7.12
C LEU A 67 -1.96 2.60 7.46
N GLY A 68 -1.05 3.57 7.58
CA GLY A 68 -1.35 4.97 7.86
C GLY A 68 -2.21 5.59 6.76
N VAL A 69 -1.75 5.50 5.51
CA VAL A 69 -2.45 6.09 4.35
C VAL A 69 -3.80 5.43 4.13
N LEU A 70 -3.89 4.09 4.11
CA LEU A 70 -5.18 3.40 3.94
C LEU A 70 -6.15 3.73 5.09
N GLY A 71 -5.64 3.85 6.31
CA GLY A 71 -6.43 4.23 7.48
C GLY A 71 -6.97 5.66 7.39
N SER A 72 -6.14 6.61 6.93
CA SER A 72 -6.54 8.00 6.71
C SER A 72 -7.66 8.10 5.67
N TRP A 73 -7.50 7.45 4.52
CA TRP A 73 -8.52 7.44 3.47
C TRP A 73 -9.81 6.73 3.91
N ALA A 74 -9.71 5.64 4.68
CA ALA A 74 -10.90 5.00 5.23
C ALA A 74 -11.62 5.91 6.24
N GLY A 75 -10.87 6.68 7.03
CA GLY A 75 -11.39 7.70 7.93
C GLY A 75 -12.12 8.82 7.17
N ALA A 76 -11.58 9.31 6.07
CA ALA A 76 -12.23 10.32 5.23
C ALA A 76 -13.56 9.81 4.66
N VAL A 77 -13.57 8.61 4.09
CA VAL A 77 -14.81 7.97 3.57
C VAL A 77 -15.86 7.87 4.67
N VAL A 78 -15.49 7.37 5.86
CA VAL A 78 -16.43 7.22 6.98
C VAL A 78 -16.91 8.57 7.50
N GLY A 79 -16.02 9.57 7.57
CA GLY A 79 -16.35 10.91 8.01
C GLY A 79 -17.35 11.62 7.10
N GLU A 80 -17.23 11.45 5.79
CA GLU A 80 -18.06 12.16 4.81
C GLU A 80 -19.29 11.38 4.35
N ARG A 81 -19.20 10.04 4.22
CA ARG A 81 -20.33 9.20 3.81
C ARG A 81 -21.11 8.62 4.98
N GLY A 82 -20.54 8.64 6.18
CA GLY A 82 -21.04 7.87 7.30
C GLY A 82 -20.87 6.36 7.12
N GLY A 83 -21.23 5.61 8.15
CA GLY A 83 -21.18 4.14 8.16
C GLY A 83 -20.15 3.56 9.12
N PRO A 84 -20.11 2.22 9.26
CA PRO A 84 -19.20 1.56 10.17
C PRO A 84 -17.75 1.65 9.67
N ALA A 85 -16.84 2.01 10.58
CA ALA A 85 -15.42 1.99 10.28
C ALA A 85 -14.95 0.53 10.05
N PRO A 86 -14.17 0.26 8.98
CA PRO A 86 -13.59 -1.05 8.78
C PRO A 86 -12.52 -1.34 9.85
N CYS A 87 -12.24 -2.63 10.08
CA CYS A 87 -11.10 -3.03 10.90
C CYS A 87 -9.81 -2.40 10.34
N ARG A 88 -8.95 -1.88 11.23
CA ARG A 88 -7.69 -1.24 10.86
C ARG A 88 -6.61 -2.27 10.49
N ALA A 89 -6.85 -2.98 9.39
CA ALA A 89 -5.96 -3.97 8.82
C ALA A 89 -5.94 -3.81 7.29
N VAL A 90 -4.75 -3.91 6.70
CA VAL A 90 -4.51 -3.58 5.28
C VAL A 90 -5.45 -4.31 4.31
N PRO A 91 -5.73 -5.62 4.44
CA PRO A 91 -6.69 -6.30 3.57
C PRO A 91 -8.10 -5.70 3.64
N GLN A 92 -8.59 -5.42 4.85
CA GLN A 92 -9.94 -4.92 5.10
C GLN A 92 -10.08 -3.47 4.62
N LEU A 93 -9.07 -2.64 4.88
CA LEU A 93 -9.03 -1.27 4.39
C LEU A 93 -8.99 -1.22 2.86
N SER A 94 -8.20 -2.10 2.22
CA SER A 94 -8.09 -2.17 0.76
C SER A 94 -9.41 -2.56 0.11
N VAL A 95 -10.12 -3.55 0.66
CA VAL A 95 -11.46 -3.96 0.17
C VAL A 95 -12.48 -2.84 0.39
N PHE A 96 -12.47 -2.21 1.57
CA PHE A 96 -13.36 -1.10 1.89
C PHE A 96 -13.19 0.05 0.90
N LEU A 97 -11.95 0.54 0.72
CA LEU A 97 -11.65 1.63 -0.22
C LEU A 97 -11.97 1.25 -1.67
N GLY A 98 -11.75 -0.01 -2.05
CA GLY A 98 -12.12 -0.52 -3.38
C GLY A 98 -13.63 -0.45 -3.65
N ARG A 99 -14.49 -0.64 -2.63
CA ARG A 99 -15.95 -0.47 -2.75
C ARG A 99 -16.36 1.00 -2.86
N HIS A 100 -15.54 1.91 -2.35
CA HIS A 100 -15.75 3.36 -2.39
C HIS A 100 -14.93 4.04 -3.50
N LEU A 101 -14.40 3.29 -4.47
CA LEU A 101 -13.54 3.83 -5.54
C LEU A 101 -14.22 4.97 -6.33
N ASP A 102 -15.52 4.86 -6.60
CA ASP A 102 -16.30 5.92 -7.26
C ASP A 102 -16.31 7.22 -6.47
N TRP A 103 -16.37 7.13 -5.15
CA TRP A 103 -16.29 8.30 -4.29
C TRP A 103 -14.89 8.89 -4.28
N ILE A 104 -13.88 8.04 -4.09
CA ILE A 104 -12.48 8.48 -4.06
C ILE A 104 -12.15 9.19 -5.36
N ALA A 105 -12.60 8.66 -6.51
CA ALA A 105 -12.37 9.26 -7.82
C ALA A 105 -13.10 10.60 -8.05
N ALA A 106 -14.11 10.92 -7.24
CA ALA A 106 -14.84 12.19 -7.31
C ALA A 106 -14.42 13.19 -6.21
N HIS A 107 -13.66 12.73 -5.21
CA HIS A 107 -13.18 13.55 -4.11
C HIS A 107 -12.13 14.57 -4.60
N ASP A 108 -12.05 15.75 -3.99
CA ASP A 108 -11.17 16.81 -4.48
C ASP A 108 -9.68 16.42 -4.41
N ALA A 109 -9.29 15.65 -3.40
CA ALA A 109 -7.94 15.10 -3.25
C ALA A 109 -7.70 13.77 -3.99
N ALA A 110 -8.53 13.38 -4.97
CA ALA A 110 -8.40 12.09 -5.65
C ALA A 110 -7.04 11.89 -6.35
N GLY A 111 -6.51 12.95 -6.97
CA GLY A 111 -5.19 12.93 -7.62
C GLY A 111 -4.05 12.65 -6.63
N GLU A 112 -4.14 13.24 -5.44
CA GLU A 112 -3.20 13.00 -4.35
C GLU A 112 -3.30 11.55 -3.89
N CYS A 113 -4.50 11.04 -3.61
CA CYS A 113 -4.74 9.64 -3.25
C CYS A 113 -4.08 8.66 -4.22
N SER A 114 -4.34 8.86 -5.52
CA SER A 114 -3.79 8.01 -6.58
C SER A 114 -2.27 8.04 -6.60
N GLY A 115 -1.68 9.23 -6.49
CA GLY A 115 -0.23 9.42 -6.45
C GLY A 115 0.41 8.80 -5.21
N GLU A 116 -0.20 8.97 -4.04
CA GLU A 116 0.28 8.40 -2.77
C GLU A 116 0.27 6.87 -2.79
N LEU A 117 -0.84 6.24 -3.22
CA LEU A 117 -0.93 4.79 -3.31
C LEU A 117 0.05 4.22 -4.34
N ALA A 118 0.22 4.87 -5.49
CA ALA A 118 1.20 4.45 -6.50
C ALA A 118 2.63 4.50 -5.94
N ARG A 119 2.98 5.56 -5.20
CA ARG A 119 4.29 5.68 -4.52
C ARG A 119 4.49 4.60 -3.47
N LEU A 120 3.46 4.27 -2.68
CA LEU A 120 3.51 3.19 -1.69
C LEU A 120 3.73 1.82 -2.34
N VAL A 121 2.97 1.50 -3.39
CA VAL A 121 3.15 0.27 -4.17
C VAL A 121 4.57 0.18 -4.74
N GLY A 122 5.09 1.29 -5.29
CA GLY A 122 6.46 1.35 -5.80
C GLY A 122 7.51 1.12 -4.72
N ARG A 123 7.36 1.74 -3.54
CA ARG A 123 8.26 1.53 -2.39
C ARG A 123 8.21 0.09 -1.89
N ALA A 124 7.02 -0.46 -1.70
CA ALA A 124 6.84 -1.84 -1.24
C ALA A 124 7.43 -2.85 -2.22
N ARG A 125 7.25 -2.65 -3.54
CA ARG A 125 7.89 -3.48 -4.56
C ARG A 125 9.40 -3.46 -4.45
N ARG A 126 10.03 -2.28 -4.32
CA ARG A 126 11.49 -2.17 -4.18
C ARG A 126 12.04 -2.86 -2.92
N VAL A 127 11.25 -2.89 -1.85
CA VAL A 127 11.63 -3.60 -0.62
C VAL A 127 11.51 -5.12 -0.80
N VAL A 128 10.45 -5.59 -1.44
CA VAL A 128 10.19 -7.02 -1.66
C VAL A 128 11.10 -7.62 -2.74
N ASP A 129 11.38 -6.84 -3.78
CA ASP A 129 12.19 -7.24 -4.92
C ASP A 129 13.14 -6.08 -5.30
N PRO A 130 14.39 -6.12 -4.79
CA PRO A 130 15.38 -5.08 -5.08
C PRO A 130 16.01 -5.21 -6.49
N ASP A 131 15.83 -6.35 -7.17
CA ASP A 131 16.44 -6.65 -8.47
C ASP A 131 15.55 -6.18 -9.65
N VAL A 132 14.22 -6.19 -9.45
CA VAL A 132 13.21 -5.71 -10.41
C VAL A 132 13.20 -4.19 -10.44
N ARG A 133 14.19 -3.61 -11.13
CA ARG A 133 14.20 -2.22 -11.56
C ARG A 133 13.33 -2.04 -12.79
N HIS A 134 12.00 -2.08 -12.65
CA HIS A 134 11.10 -1.78 -13.78
C HIS A 134 10.10 -0.64 -13.53
N ARG A 135 10.33 0.39 -14.36
CA ARG A 135 9.43 1.34 -15.04
C ARG A 135 8.62 2.37 -14.23
N VAL A 136 9.12 3.61 -14.37
CA VAL A 136 8.45 4.92 -14.56
C VAL A 136 6.96 4.97 -14.19
N THR A 137 6.67 5.69 -13.12
CA THR A 137 5.34 6.25 -12.83
C THR A 137 5.14 7.46 -13.73
N ILE A 138 4.19 7.37 -14.68
CA ILE A 138 3.68 8.56 -15.35
C ILE A 138 2.87 9.35 -14.31
N GLY A 139 3.20 10.64 -14.17
CA GLY A 139 2.62 11.56 -13.20
C GLY A 139 1.10 11.61 -13.26
N GLY A 140 0.49 11.93 -12.11
CA GLY A 140 -0.97 11.94 -11.96
C GLY A 140 -1.64 12.85 -12.99
N CYS A 141 -2.66 12.32 -13.67
CA CYS A 141 -3.57 13.12 -14.48
C CYS A 141 -4.36 14.04 -13.53
N VAL A 142 -4.08 15.34 -13.57
CA VAL A 142 -4.98 16.35 -13.01
C VAL A 142 -5.84 16.85 -14.18
N GLU A 143 -7.08 16.36 -14.26
CA GLU A 143 -8.07 16.97 -15.14
C GLU A 143 -8.67 18.15 -14.38
N PRO A 144 -8.51 19.40 -14.85
CA PRO A 144 -9.23 20.53 -14.26
C PRO A 144 -10.73 20.33 -14.52
N GLY A 145 -11.49 20.15 -13.44
CA GLY A 145 -12.96 20.07 -13.47
C GLY A 145 -13.61 21.44 -13.39
#